data_AF-A0A1I4FDF3-F1
#
_entry.id   AF-A0A1I4FDF3-F1
#
_cell.length_a   1.000
_cell.length_b   1.000
_cell.length_c   1.000
_cell.angle_alpha   90.00
_cell.angle_beta   90.00
_cell.angle_gamma   90.00
#
_symmetry.space_group_name_H-M   'P 1'
#
loop_
_entity.id
_entity.type
_entity.pdbx_description
1 polymer ?
#
loop_
_entity_poly.entity_id
_entity_poly.type
_entity_poly.pdbx_seq_one_letter_code
_entity_poly.pdbx_strand_id
1 'polypeptide(L)'
;MNIEEVARAQFRLDTNCPEECEERYRIMINRSVKLDGARMFDGMSIDFRAVIFKGDAYIMASDELMEWTKEKYEKFKPEWFCAFSNLRTLDQKLMESGLKIHDTHVYFLPDEYAEEYELECPYEVKWFEDEEIDDFPDRKKFPHALPGLKLQPDRIAAAAFDEGVPVAVAGASEDGKYMWQIGIDVLPEYEHHGLAVFLVDSLKKKILEKGILPYYGTSESHSLSQDVAIRSGFLPAWAEIFVKKIEKT
;
A
#
# COMPACT_ATOMS: atom_id res chain seq x y z
N MET A 1 -13.57 -13.51 4.60
CA MET A 1 -12.72 -13.32 3.42
C MET A 1 -11.39 -13.98 3.71
N ASN A 2 -10.78 -14.72 2.78
CA ASN A 2 -9.43 -15.25 2.96
C ASN A 2 -8.41 -14.17 2.60
N ILE A 3 -7.79 -13.55 3.60
CA ILE A 3 -6.91 -12.37 3.41
C ILE A 3 -5.74 -12.68 2.47
N GLU A 4 -5.07 -13.81 2.67
CA GLU A 4 -3.91 -14.19 1.86
C GLU A 4 -4.30 -14.44 0.41
N GLU A 5 -5.39 -15.14 0.17
CA GLU A 5 -5.88 -15.44 -1.18
C GLU A 5 -6.23 -14.15 -1.94
N VAL A 6 -6.90 -13.21 -1.28
CA VAL A 6 -7.27 -11.91 -1.87
C VAL A 6 -6.03 -11.04 -2.15
N ALA A 7 -5.07 -10.99 -1.21
CA ALA A 7 -3.82 -10.27 -1.42
C ALA A 7 -3.04 -10.83 -2.61
N ARG A 8 -2.87 -12.15 -2.69
CA ARG A 8 -2.22 -12.83 -3.82
C ARG A 8 -2.95 -12.56 -5.13
N ALA A 9 -4.28 -12.54 -5.14
CA ALA A 9 -5.07 -12.19 -6.32
C ALA A 9 -4.79 -10.75 -6.80
N GLN A 10 -4.64 -9.79 -5.88
CA GLN A 10 -4.24 -8.43 -6.24
C GLN A 10 -2.80 -8.39 -6.75
N PHE A 11 -1.84 -9.07 -6.11
CA PHE A 11 -0.45 -9.10 -6.56
C PHE A 11 -0.30 -9.72 -7.95
N ARG A 12 -1.12 -10.74 -8.27
CA ARG A 12 -1.21 -11.30 -9.61
C ARG A 12 -1.65 -10.27 -10.64
N LEU A 13 -2.67 -9.48 -10.35
CA LEU A 13 -3.10 -8.37 -11.21
C LEU A 13 -2.00 -7.30 -11.35
N ASP A 14 -1.39 -6.92 -10.23
CA ASP A 14 -0.36 -5.86 -10.17
C ASP A 14 0.90 -6.17 -10.99
N THR A 15 1.14 -7.46 -11.22
CA THR A 15 2.37 -7.97 -11.85
C THR A 15 2.11 -8.82 -13.09
N ASN A 16 0.88 -8.83 -13.60
CA ASN A 16 0.48 -9.64 -14.75
C ASN A 16 0.90 -11.12 -14.60
N CYS A 17 0.72 -11.67 -13.40
CA CYS A 17 1.07 -13.05 -13.06
C CYS A 17 -0.14 -13.97 -13.21
N PRO A 18 -0.09 -14.98 -14.10
CA PRO A 18 -1.11 -16.03 -14.16
C PRO A 18 -1.16 -16.85 -12.86
N GLU A 19 -2.33 -17.38 -12.51
CA GLU A 19 -2.53 -18.20 -11.32
C GLU A 19 -1.68 -19.49 -11.36
N GLU A 20 -1.50 -20.08 -12.54
CA GLU A 20 -0.72 -21.30 -12.72
C GLU A 20 0.78 -21.09 -12.47
N CYS A 21 1.27 -19.86 -12.55
CA CYS A 21 2.66 -19.54 -12.24
C CYS A 21 2.92 -19.64 -10.73
N GLU A 22 1.98 -19.18 -9.91
CA GLU A 22 2.09 -19.18 -8.45
C GLU A 22 2.08 -20.60 -7.87
N GLU A 23 1.28 -21.51 -8.45
CA GLU A 23 1.26 -22.92 -8.04
C GLU A 23 2.58 -23.65 -8.30
N ARG A 24 3.39 -23.15 -9.25
CA ARG A 24 4.58 -23.83 -9.77
C ARG A 24 5.88 -23.18 -9.32
N TYR A 25 5.87 -21.86 -9.11
CA TYR A 25 7.07 -21.07 -8.95
C TYR A 25 6.95 -20.11 -7.76
N ARG A 26 8.00 -20.05 -6.96
CA ARG A 26 8.14 -19.03 -5.91
C ARG A 26 8.57 -17.67 -6.45
N ILE A 27 9.16 -17.64 -7.64
CA ILE A 27 9.62 -16.42 -8.31
C ILE A 27 8.92 -16.34 -9.65
N MET A 28 8.04 -15.37 -9.78
CA MET A 28 7.16 -15.19 -10.92
C MET A 28 7.58 -13.93 -11.66
N ILE A 29 8.19 -14.08 -12.84
CA ILE A 29 8.74 -12.97 -13.62
C ILE A 29 7.94 -12.83 -14.92
N ASN A 30 7.16 -11.76 -15.00
CA ASN A 30 6.18 -11.53 -16.07
C ASN A 30 6.42 -10.22 -16.81
N ARG A 31 5.86 -10.12 -18.02
CA ARG A 31 5.93 -8.90 -18.82
C ARG A 31 5.11 -7.78 -18.20
N SER A 32 5.66 -6.57 -18.25
CA SER A 32 4.97 -5.34 -17.90
C SER A 32 3.78 -5.08 -18.80
N VAL A 33 2.60 -5.03 -18.17
CA VAL A 33 1.32 -4.74 -18.81
C VAL A 33 0.47 -3.96 -17.83
N LYS A 34 -0.21 -2.92 -18.32
CA LYS A 34 -1.25 -2.24 -17.57
C LYS A 34 -2.54 -3.05 -17.65
N LEU A 35 -2.95 -3.62 -16.52
CA LEU A 35 -4.20 -4.37 -16.39
C LEU A 35 -5.27 -3.53 -15.68
N ASP A 36 -6.53 -3.78 -16.01
CA ASP A 36 -7.65 -3.19 -15.30
C ASP A 36 -7.72 -3.77 -13.87
N GLY A 37 -7.93 -2.89 -12.90
CA GLY A 37 -7.94 -3.25 -11.47
C GLY A 37 -6.58 -3.53 -10.83
N ALA A 38 -5.47 -3.42 -11.57
CA ALA A 38 -4.12 -3.44 -10.99
C ALA A 38 -3.80 -2.13 -10.28
N ARG A 39 -3.06 -2.20 -9.17
CA ARG A 39 -2.67 -1.01 -8.41
C ARG A 39 -1.76 -0.10 -9.21
N MET A 40 -2.08 1.20 -9.26
CA MET A 40 -1.29 2.21 -9.96
C MET A 40 -1.03 3.43 -9.09
N PHE A 41 0.24 3.80 -8.99
CA PHE A 41 0.68 4.98 -8.25
C PHE A 41 0.99 6.13 -9.20
N ASP A 42 0.47 7.32 -8.89
CA ASP A 42 0.68 8.49 -9.73
C ASP A 42 2.18 8.84 -9.82
N GLY A 43 2.64 9.20 -11.01
CA GLY A 43 4.05 9.46 -11.30
C GLY A 43 4.97 8.23 -11.32
N MET A 44 4.48 7.01 -11.05
CA MET A 44 5.29 5.78 -11.11
C MET A 44 5.27 5.13 -12.49
N SER A 45 6.37 4.49 -12.86
CA SER A 45 6.44 3.68 -14.07
C SER A 45 6.06 2.23 -13.78
N ILE A 46 5.33 1.62 -14.70
CA ILE A 46 5.01 0.19 -14.68
C ILE A 46 6.16 -0.67 -15.27
N ASP A 47 7.22 -0.04 -15.79
CA ASP A 47 8.29 -0.75 -16.51
C ASP A 47 9.06 -1.74 -15.61
N PHE A 48 9.04 -1.55 -14.30
CA PHE A 48 9.53 -2.54 -13.34
C PHE A 48 8.75 -2.46 -12.03
N ARG A 49 8.39 -3.62 -11.47
CA ARG A 49 7.76 -3.75 -10.15
C ARG A 49 8.18 -5.06 -9.51
N ALA A 50 8.36 -5.07 -8.19
CA ALA A 50 8.53 -6.31 -7.44
C ALA A 50 7.73 -6.26 -6.13
N VAL A 51 6.93 -7.30 -5.90
CA VAL A 51 6.17 -7.55 -4.66
C VAL A 51 6.76 -8.79 -4.00
N ILE A 52 7.18 -8.67 -2.73
CA ILE A 52 7.78 -9.76 -1.97
C ILE A 52 6.87 -10.12 -0.80
N PHE A 53 6.19 -11.26 -0.90
CA PHE A 53 5.16 -11.68 0.06
C PHE A 53 5.36 -13.14 0.46
N LYS A 54 5.47 -13.40 1.77
CA LYS A 54 5.64 -14.75 2.35
C LYS A 54 6.70 -15.64 1.68
N GLY A 55 7.79 -15.01 1.23
CA GLY A 55 8.92 -15.68 0.59
C GLY A 55 8.72 -15.99 -0.90
N ASP A 56 7.63 -15.52 -1.49
CA ASP A 56 7.41 -15.51 -2.93
C ASP A 56 7.71 -14.11 -3.49
N ALA A 57 8.09 -14.04 -4.76
CA ALA A 57 8.39 -12.80 -5.47
C ALA A 57 7.55 -12.72 -6.75
N TYR A 58 6.73 -11.68 -6.85
CA TYR A 58 6.01 -11.31 -8.06
C TYR A 58 6.76 -10.15 -8.69
N ILE A 59 7.36 -10.38 -9.84
CA ILE A 59 8.21 -9.42 -10.54
C ILE A 59 7.59 -9.18 -11.91
N MET A 60 7.48 -7.91 -12.25
CA MET A 60 7.04 -7.45 -13.55
C MET A 60 8.13 -6.57 -14.16
N ALA A 61 8.46 -6.78 -15.43
CA ALA A 61 9.50 -6.04 -16.13
C ALA A 61 9.12 -5.76 -17.60
N SER A 62 9.53 -4.60 -18.12
CA SER A 62 9.41 -4.26 -19.54
C SER A 62 10.19 -5.23 -20.42
N ASP A 63 9.89 -5.28 -21.72
CA ASP A 63 10.60 -6.14 -22.65
C ASP A 63 12.12 -5.87 -22.68
N GLU A 64 12.53 -4.61 -22.47
CA GLU A 64 13.94 -4.20 -22.39
C GLU A 64 14.66 -4.78 -21.17
N LEU A 65 13.98 -4.88 -20.02
CA LEU A 65 14.55 -5.37 -18.77
C LEU A 65 14.41 -6.89 -18.60
N MET A 66 13.50 -7.51 -19.36
CA MET A 66 13.02 -8.87 -19.15
C MET A 66 14.12 -9.93 -19.05
N GLU A 67 15.05 -9.95 -20.01
CA GLU A 67 16.13 -10.94 -20.07
C GLU A 67 17.03 -10.83 -18.83
N TRP A 68 17.48 -9.61 -18.52
CA TRP A 68 18.31 -9.34 -17.35
C TRP A 68 17.58 -9.68 -16.05
N THR A 69 16.30 -9.31 -15.92
CA THR A 69 15.50 -9.61 -14.73
C THR A 69 15.41 -11.11 -14.50
N LYS A 70 15.18 -11.90 -15.55
CA LYS A 70 15.16 -13.36 -15.47
C LYS A 70 16.50 -13.91 -15.01
N GLU A 71 17.59 -13.58 -15.71
CA GLU A 71 18.93 -14.05 -15.36
C GLU A 71 19.32 -13.70 -13.92
N LYS A 72 18.96 -12.49 -13.47
CA LYS A 72 19.29 -12.00 -12.13
C LYS A 72 18.46 -12.68 -11.04
N TYR A 73 17.17 -12.89 -11.27
CA TYR A 73 16.23 -13.21 -10.22
C TYR A 73 15.66 -14.63 -10.24
N GLU A 74 15.77 -15.40 -11.33
CA GLU A 74 15.16 -16.74 -11.46
C GLU A 74 15.53 -17.74 -10.33
N LYS A 75 16.70 -17.56 -9.72
CA LYS A 75 17.25 -18.40 -8.64
C LYS A 75 17.52 -17.59 -7.37
N PHE A 76 17.04 -16.36 -7.31
CA PHE A 76 17.29 -15.46 -6.19
C PHE A 76 16.48 -15.90 -4.97
N LYS A 77 16.84 -15.39 -3.80
CA LYS A 77 16.11 -15.64 -2.56
C LYS A 77 15.23 -14.43 -2.24
N PRO A 78 13.90 -14.51 -2.42
CA PRO A 78 13.00 -13.36 -2.29
C PRO A 78 13.16 -12.57 -1.00
N GLU A 79 13.41 -13.25 0.13
CA GLU A 79 13.59 -12.61 1.43
C GLU A 79 14.78 -11.63 1.51
N TRP A 80 15.71 -11.69 0.56
CA TRP A 80 16.86 -10.78 0.45
C TRP A 80 16.72 -9.74 -0.67
N PHE A 81 15.54 -9.61 -1.29
CA PHE A 81 15.35 -8.72 -2.44
C PHE A 81 15.65 -7.27 -2.11
N CYS A 82 15.19 -6.79 -0.95
CA CYS A 82 15.45 -5.42 -0.49
C CYS A 82 16.84 -5.22 0.17
N ALA A 83 17.76 -6.19 0.06
CA ALA A 83 19.13 -5.98 0.53
C ALA A 83 19.78 -4.82 -0.25
N PHE A 84 20.44 -3.90 0.46
CA PHE A 84 21.07 -2.71 -0.16
C PHE A 84 21.97 -3.03 -1.36
N SER A 85 22.70 -4.15 -1.32
CA SER A 85 23.54 -4.59 -2.45
C SER A 85 22.70 -4.94 -3.68
N ASN A 86 21.57 -5.63 -3.50
CA ASN A 86 20.67 -5.96 -4.58
C ASN A 86 19.95 -4.71 -5.11
N LEU A 87 19.43 -3.85 -4.23
CA LEU A 87 18.77 -2.60 -4.62
C LEU A 87 19.72 -1.70 -5.43
N ARG A 88 21.00 -1.61 -5.05
CA ARG A 88 22.01 -0.86 -5.82
C ARG A 88 22.24 -1.46 -7.21
N THR A 89 22.34 -2.78 -7.31
CA THR A 89 22.50 -3.45 -8.60
C THR A 89 21.28 -3.26 -9.50
N LEU A 90 20.07 -3.35 -8.92
CA LEU A 90 18.82 -3.10 -9.63
C LEU A 90 18.76 -1.65 -10.14
N ASP A 91 19.03 -0.68 -9.28
CA ASP A 91 19.00 0.74 -9.63
C ASP A 91 20.01 1.09 -10.73
N GLN A 92 21.22 0.51 -10.66
CA GLN A 92 22.21 0.63 -11.74
C GLN A 92 21.70 0.14 -13.08
N LYS A 93 21.01 -1.01 -13.10
CA LYS A 93 20.41 -1.53 -14.32
C LYS A 93 19.28 -0.64 -14.82
N LEU A 94 18.41 -0.19 -13.92
CA LEU A 94 17.28 0.68 -14.26
C LEU A 94 17.74 2.00 -14.89
N MET A 95 18.86 2.57 -14.40
CA MET A 95 19.43 3.80 -14.94
C MET A 95 19.84 3.68 -16.42
N GLU A 96 20.29 2.51 -16.88
CA GLU A 96 20.60 2.26 -18.29
C GLU A 96 19.38 2.44 -19.19
N SER A 97 18.18 2.17 -18.65
CA SER A 97 16.88 2.28 -19.33
C SER A 97 16.14 3.59 -18.99
N GLY A 98 16.82 4.57 -18.37
CA GLY A 98 16.21 5.86 -18.01
C GLY A 98 15.20 5.77 -16.86
N LEU A 99 15.29 4.73 -16.02
CA LEU A 99 14.48 4.51 -14.83
C LEU A 99 15.35 4.62 -13.57
N LYS A 100 14.72 4.79 -12.41
CA LYS A 100 15.36 4.64 -11.11
C LYS A 100 14.36 4.09 -10.10
N ILE A 101 14.84 3.42 -9.07
CA ILE A 101 14.01 3.09 -7.91
C ILE A 101 13.45 4.41 -7.36
N HIS A 102 12.12 4.46 -7.21
CA HIS A 102 11.50 5.59 -6.54
C HIS A 102 11.63 5.43 -5.03
N ASP A 103 11.16 4.28 -4.53
CA ASP A 103 11.17 3.94 -3.12
C ASP A 103 11.01 2.42 -2.93
N THR A 104 11.21 1.99 -1.69
CA THR A 104 10.71 0.72 -1.19
C THR A 104 9.74 0.99 -0.05
N HIS A 105 8.73 0.14 0.12
CA HIS A 105 7.81 0.27 1.23
C HIS A 105 7.52 -1.08 1.86
N VAL A 106 7.25 -1.04 3.17
CA VAL A 106 6.67 -2.16 3.90
C VAL A 106 5.18 -1.90 4.07
N TYR A 107 4.41 -2.90 3.72
CA TYR A 107 2.97 -2.88 3.81
C TYR A 107 2.46 -3.96 4.76
N PHE A 108 1.28 -3.72 5.30
CA PHE A 108 0.68 -4.47 6.36
C PHE A 108 -0.72 -4.94 5.97
N LEU A 109 -1.06 -6.16 6.36
CA LEU A 109 -2.40 -6.75 6.20
C LEU A 109 -3.06 -6.94 7.57
N PRO A 110 -4.40 -6.95 7.65
CA PRO A 110 -5.10 -7.25 8.90
C PRO A 110 -4.67 -8.61 9.45
N ASP A 111 -4.47 -8.66 10.76
CA ASP A 111 -4.19 -9.90 11.48
C ASP A 111 -5.50 -10.50 11.98
N GLU A 112 -5.84 -11.68 11.47
CA GLU A 112 -7.05 -12.44 11.86
C GLU A 112 -7.01 -12.89 13.33
N TYR A 113 -5.83 -12.86 13.95
CA TYR A 113 -5.60 -13.26 15.33
C TYR A 113 -5.34 -12.06 16.27
N ALA A 114 -5.42 -10.82 15.76
CA ALA A 114 -5.22 -9.65 16.59
C ALA A 114 -6.30 -9.58 17.68
N GLU A 115 -5.86 -9.33 18.91
CA GLU A 115 -6.79 -9.04 20.00
C GLU A 115 -7.48 -7.69 19.72
N GLU A 116 -8.80 -7.68 19.89
CA GLU A 116 -9.56 -6.44 19.87
C GLU A 116 -9.45 -5.74 21.22
N TYR A 117 -9.02 -4.48 21.19
CA TYR A 117 -8.99 -3.62 22.36
C TYR A 117 -10.14 -2.63 22.29
N GLU A 118 -10.76 -2.35 23.44
CA GLU A 118 -11.67 -1.21 23.56
C GLU A 118 -10.84 0.07 23.46
N LEU A 119 -10.95 0.74 22.31
CA LEU A 119 -10.34 2.04 22.06
C LEU A 119 -11.40 3.10 22.29
N GLU A 120 -11.08 4.10 23.11
CA GLU A 120 -11.95 5.25 23.33
C GLU A 120 -11.50 6.43 22.48
N CYS A 121 -12.46 7.10 21.84
CA CYS A 121 -12.26 8.40 21.22
C CYS A 121 -13.07 9.43 22.01
N PRO A 122 -12.44 10.46 22.61
CA PRO A 122 -13.17 11.49 23.35
C PRO A 122 -13.89 12.48 22.43
N TYR A 123 -13.68 12.40 21.12
CA TYR A 123 -14.23 13.30 20.10
C TYR A 123 -15.39 12.67 19.36
N GLU A 124 -16.26 13.51 18.78
CA GLU A 124 -17.32 13.05 17.89
C GLU A 124 -16.68 12.50 16.60
N VAL A 125 -17.05 11.28 16.20
CA VAL A 125 -16.55 10.65 14.98
C VAL A 125 -17.62 10.66 13.91
N LYS A 126 -17.30 11.23 12.75
CA LYS A 126 -18.19 11.28 11.57
C LYS A 126 -17.61 10.47 10.43
N TRP A 127 -18.51 9.87 9.66
CA TRP A 127 -18.19 9.06 8.49
C TRP A 127 -18.57 9.79 7.22
N PHE A 128 -17.75 9.61 6.18
CA PHE A 128 -17.95 10.18 4.85
C PHE A 128 -17.69 9.07 3.83
N GLU A 129 -18.57 8.93 2.84
CA GLU A 129 -18.41 7.97 1.74
C GLU A 129 -18.50 8.69 0.39
N ASP A 130 -17.68 8.23 -0.57
CA ASP A 130 -17.68 8.67 -1.96
C ASP A 130 -17.80 10.20 -2.14
N GLU A 131 -18.92 10.70 -2.67
CA GLU A 131 -19.09 12.13 -2.97
C GLU A 131 -19.09 13.02 -1.73
N GLU A 132 -19.38 12.50 -0.53
CA GLU A 132 -19.31 13.26 0.73
C GLU A 132 -17.87 13.68 1.07
N ILE A 133 -16.87 12.99 0.51
CA ILE A 133 -15.45 13.28 0.72
C ILE A 133 -15.01 14.52 -0.08
N ASP A 134 -15.66 14.81 -1.21
CA ASP A 134 -15.34 15.97 -2.04
C ASP A 134 -15.64 17.29 -1.33
N ASP A 135 -16.65 17.28 -0.46
CA ASP A 135 -17.05 18.41 0.38
C ASP A 135 -16.37 18.41 1.77
N PHE A 136 -15.37 17.55 2.00
CA PHE A 136 -14.73 17.42 3.31
C PHE A 136 -14.03 18.72 3.75
N PRO A 137 -14.32 19.24 4.96
CA PRO A 137 -13.78 20.51 5.43
C PRO A 137 -12.27 20.45 5.62
N ASP A 138 -11.56 21.48 5.15
CA ASP A 138 -10.10 21.61 5.29
C ASP A 138 -9.29 20.38 4.82
N ARG A 139 -9.79 19.63 3.82
CA ARG A 139 -9.15 18.41 3.28
C ARG A 139 -7.62 18.51 3.08
N LYS A 140 -7.11 19.67 2.69
CA LYS A 140 -5.67 19.93 2.49
C LYS A 140 -4.81 19.74 3.74
N LYS A 141 -5.40 19.75 4.95
CA LYS A 141 -4.71 19.46 6.22
C LYS A 141 -4.47 17.96 6.44
N PHE A 142 -5.11 17.09 5.66
CA PHE A 142 -5.07 15.64 5.80
C PHE A 142 -4.63 14.95 4.49
N PRO A 143 -3.42 15.27 3.98
CA PRO A 143 -2.98 14.85 2.65
C PRO A 143 -2.66 13.35 2.53
N HIS A 144 -2.38 12.66 3.64
CA HIS A 144 -2.15 11.21 3.64
C HIS A 144 -3.46 10.44 3.74
N ALA A 145 -4.43 10.96 4.50
CA ALA A 145 -5.74 10.34 4.66
C ALA A 145 -6.66 10.55 3.45
N LEU A 146 -6.63 11.73 2.84
CA LEU A 146 -7.49 12.13 1.72
C LEU A 146 -6.71 12.74 0.55
N PRO A 147 -5.82 11.95 -0.09
CA PRO A 147 -4.89 12.45 -1.10
C PRO A 147 -5.59 12.93 -2.39
N GLY A 148 -6.82 12.50 -2.67
CA GLY A 148 -7.60 12.97 -3.82
C GLY A 148 -7.00 12.64 -5.18
N LEU A 149 -6.33 11.49 -5.28
CA LEU A 149 -5.68 11.05 -6.50
C LEU A 149 -6.68 10.40 -7.45
N LYS A 150 -6.66 10.79 -8.72
CA LYS A 150 -7.57 10.24 -9.73
C LYS A 150 -7.41 8.73 -9.93
N LEU A 151 -6.19 8.21 -9.80
CA LEU A 151 -5.89 6.79 -9.97
C LEU A 151 -6.20 5.97 -8.71
N GLN A 152 -6.40 6.63 -7.57
CA GLN A 152 -6.65 6.05 -6.26
C GLN A 152 -7.72 6.90 -5.57
N PRO A 153 -8.97 6.90 -6.07
CA PRO A 153 -10.01 7.76 -5.53
C PRO A 153 -10.31 7.39 -4.08
N ASP A 154 -10.49 8.42 -3.24
CA ASP A 154 -10.90 8.24 -1.85
C ASP A 154 -12.34 7.73 -1.79
N ARG A 155 -12.58 6.66 -1.03
CA ARG A 155 -13.88 5.96 -0.98
C ARG A 155 -14.60 6.10 0.33
N ILE A 156 -13.86 6.11 1.42
CA ILE A 156 -14.42 6.18 2.76
C ILE A 156 -13.45 6.88 3.70
N ALA A 157 -13.99 7.68 4.60
CA ALA A 157 -13.23 8.33 5.65
C ALA A 157 -13.97 8.32 6.99
N ALA A 158 -13.19 8.26 8.07
CA ALA A 158 -13.61 8.47 9.43
C ALA A 158 -12.82 9.66 9.99
N ALA A 159 -13.52 10.68 10.50
CA ALA A 159 -12.90 11.87 11.04
C ALA A 159 -13.38 12.17 12.46
N ALA A 160 -12.44 12.45 13.35
CA ALA A 160 -12.69 12.95 14.69
C ALA A 160 -12.81 14.48 14.66
N PHE A 161 -13.82 15.02 15.35
CA PHE A 161 -14.11 16.44 15.41
C PHE A 161 -14.02 16.98 16.84
N ASP A 162 -13.30 18.09 17.00
CA ASP A 162 -13.33 18.90 18.21
C ASP A 162 -14.01 20.24 17.91
N GLU A 163 -15.07 20.56 18.65
CA GLU A 163 -15.91 21.75 18.46
C GLU A 163 -16.31 22.02 16.99
N GLY A 164 -16.52 20.97 16.19
CA GLY A 164 -16.92 21.07 14.78
C GLY A 164 -15.76 21.21 13.78
N VAL A 165 -14.51 21.19 14.24
CA VAL A 165 -13.30 21.20 13.41
C VAL A 165 -12.73 19.78 13.32
N PRO A 166 -12.38 19.26 12.12
CA PRO A 166 -11.71 17.97 12.02
C PRO A 166 -10.29 18.07 12.61
N VAL A 167 -9.95 17.12 13.50
CA VAL A 167 -8.65 17.08 14.19
C VAL A 167 -7.82 15.83 13.87
N ALA A 168 -8.48 14.78 13.40
CA ALA A 168 -7.84 13.57 12.89
C ALA A 168 -8.74 12.92 11.83
N VAL A 169 -8.13 12.36 10.78
CA VAL A 169 -8.85 11.72 9.68
C VAL A 169 -8.12 10.46 9.28
N ALA A 170 -8.82 9.33 9.28
CA ALA A 170 -8.42 8.14 8.53
C ALA A 170 -9.24 8.07 7.25
N GLY A 171 -8.60 7.84 6.11
CA GLY A 171 -9.28 7.63 4.84
C GLY A 171 -8.75 6.41 4.12
N ALA A 172 -9.55 5.85 3.23
CA ALA A 172 -9.14 4.74 2.38
C ALA A 172 -9.43 5.00 0.90
N SER A 173 -8.42 4.74 0.08
CA SER A 173 -8.44 4.97 -1.35
C SER A 173 -8.52 3.64 -2.11
N GLU A 174 -9.31 3.61 -3.18
CA GLU A 174 -9.40 2.45 -4.09
C GLU A 174 -8.21 2.45 -5.04
N ASP A 175 -7.09 1.89 -4.59
CA ASP A 175 -5.92 1.73 -5.46
C ASP A 175 -5.96 0.45 -6.28
N GLY A 176 -6.72 -0.59 -5.87
CA GLY A 176 -6.78 -1.87 -6.54
C GLY A 176 -8.19 -2.47 -6.53
N LYS A 177 -8.40 -3.45 -7.41
CA LYS A 177 -9.70 -4.13 -7.56
C LYS A 177 -10.21 -4.75 -6.25
N TYR A 178 -9.30 -5.29 -5.44
CA TYR A 178 -9.64 -6.05 -4.25
C TYR A 178 -9.17 -5.39 -2.95
N MET A 179 -8.37 -4.32 -3.04
CA MET A 179 -7.65 -3.76 -1.91
C MET A 179 -7.77 -2.24 -1.86
N TRP A 180 -7.95 -1.70 -0.65
CA TRP A 180 -7.95 -0.25 -0.39
C TRP A 180 -6.84 0.10 0.60
N GLN A 181 -6.02 1.09 0.28
CA GLN A 181 -4.99 1.59 1.19
C GLN A 181 -5.58 2.56 2.20
N ILE A 182 -5.27 2.37 3.47
CA ILE A 182 -5.58 3.30 4.55
C ILE A 182 -4.44 4.31 4.72
N GLY A 183 -4.81 5.59 4.81
CA GLY A 183 -3.97 6.68 5.30
C GLY A 183 -4.57 7.35 6.52
N ILE A 184 -3.73 7.99 7.34
CA ILE A 184 -4.13 8.65 8.59
C ILE A 184 -3.33 9.94 8.77
N ASP A 185 -4.03 11.00 9.16
CA ASP A 185 -3.46 12.27 9.58
C ASP A 185 -4.08 12.69 10.91
N VAL A 186 -3.23 13.14 11.84
CA VAL A 186 -3.64 13.71 13.12
C VAL A 186 -2.99 15.08 13.23
N LEU A 187 -3.74 16.11 13.61
CA LEU A 187 -3.16 17.44 13.83
C LEU A 187 -2.16 17.37 15.00
N PRO A 188 -1.01 18.08 14.93
CA PRO A 188 0.06 17.95 15.93
C PRO A 188 -0.37 18.11 17.38
N GLU A 189 -1.34 19.00 17.65
CA GLU A 189 -1.86 19.26 19.00
C GLU A 189 -2.69 18.10 19.57
N TYR A 190 -3.11 17.17 18.71
CA TYR A 190 -3.97 16.02 19.03
C TYR A 190 -3.23 14.68 18.94
N GLU A 191 -1.94 14.69 18.60
CA GLU A 191 -1.10 13.50 18.58
C GLU A 191 -0.95 12.86 19.97
N HIS A 192 -0.56 11.59 20.03
CA HIS A 192 -0.32 10.83 21.26
C HIS A 192 -1.55 10.57 22.17
N HIS A 193 -2.77 10.79 21.67
CA HIS A 193 -4.03 10.49 22.38
C HIS A 193 -4.75 9.24 21.89
N GLY A 194 -4.09 8.39 21.08
CA GLY A 194 -4.67 7.15 20.56
C GLY A 194 -5.63 7.30 19.37
N LEU A 195 -5.90 8.54 18.91
CA LEU A 195 -6.82 8.82 17.81
C LEU A 195 -6.49 8.08 16.51
N ALA A 196 -5.20 8.03 16.14
CA ALA A 196 -4.76 7.33 14.94
C ALA A 196 -5.14 5.85 14.97
N VAL A 197 -4.87 5.17 16.09
CA VAL A 197 -5.19 3.75 16.26
C VAL A 197 -6.70 3.51 16.25
N PHE A 198 -7.45 4.35 16.96
CA PHE A 198 -8.91 4.28 16.99
C PHE A 198 -9.52 4.41 15.58
N LEU A 199 -9.13 5.44 14.82
CA LEU A 199 -9.71 5.71 13.51
C LEU A 199 -9.29 4.65 12.48
N VAL A 200 -8.03 4.20 12.50
CA VAL A 200 -7.54 3.15 11.59
C VAL A 200 -8.19 1.80 11.89
N ASP A 201 -8.35 1.40 13.16
CA ASP A 201 -9.07 0.17 13.52
C ASP A 201 -10.55 0.24 13.10
N SER A 202 -11.21 1.36 13.39
CA SER A 202 -12.60 1.59 13.00
C SER A 202 -12.78 1.51 11.48
N LEU A 203 -11.91 2.17 10.72
CA LEU A 203 -11.96 2.20 9.26
C LEU A 203 -11.69 0.81 8.66
N LYS A 204 -10.67 0.11 9.17
CA LYS A 204 -10.35 -1.29 8.79
C LYS A 204 -11.60 -2.17 8.91
N LYS A 205 -12.29 -2.14 10.05
CA LYS A 205 -13.50 -2.94 10.29
C LYS A 205 -14.59 -2.63 9.26
N LYS A 206 -14.85 -1.35 9.01
CA LYS A 206 -15.88 -0.93 8.04
C LYS A 206 -15.54 -1.29 6.58
N ILE A 207 -14.25 -1.32 6.21
CA ILE A 207 -13.82 -1.79 4.88
C ILE A 207 -13.98 -3.31 4.74
N LEU A 208 -13.64 -4.07 5.79
CA LEU A 208 -13.83 -5.52 5.81
C LEU A 208 -15.32 -5.91 5.70
N GLU A 209 -16.22 -5.16 6.33
CA GLU A 209 -17.68 -5.34 6.19
C GLU A 209 -18.18 -5.16 4.75
N LYS A 210 -17.50 -4.32 3.95
CA LYS A 210 -17.77 -4.15 2.51
C LYS A 210 -17.19 -5.26 1.65
N GLY A 211 -16.47 -6.22 2.23
CA GLY A 211 -15.84 -7.33 1.50
C GLY A 211 -14.59 -6.91 0.72
N ILE A 212 -13.98 -5.78 1.07
CA ILE A 212 -12.73 -5.28 0.51
C ILE A 212 -11.60 -5.53 1.50
N LEU A 213 -10.38 -5.80 1.01
CA LEU A 213 -9.21 -5.99 1.86
C LEU A 213 -8.53 -4.64 2.16
N PRO A 214 -8.65 -4.08 3.37
CA PRO A 214 -7.85 -2.92 3.73
C PRO A 214 -6.39 -3.31 3.89
N TYR A 215 -5.50 -2.38 3.55
CA TYR A 215 -4.08 -2.53 3.86
C TYR A 215 -3.48 -1.19 4.27
N TYR A 216 -2.33 -1.24 4.93
CA TYR A 216 -1.65 -0.06 5.44
C TYR A 216 -0.21 -0.05 4.93
N GLY A 217 0.30 1.10 4.50
CA GLY A 217 1.65 1.25 3.95
C GLY A 217 2.40 2.41 4.59
N THR A 218 3.69 2.23 4.85
CA THR A 218 4.54 3.32 5.37
C THR A 218 6.02 3.08 5.03
N SER A 219 6.86 4.10 5.20
CA SER A 219 8.31 3.93 5.08
C SER A 219 8.88 3.06 6.20
N GLU A 220 9.96 2.34 5.92
CA GLU A 220 10.69 1.44 6.81
C GLU A 220 11.24 2.15 8.06
N SER A 221 11.52 3.45 7.94
CA SER A 221 12.04 4.27 9.05
C SER A 221 10.96 4.97 9.88
N HIS A 222 9.70 4.94 9.41
CA HIS A 222 8.60 5.68 10.01
C HIS A 222 7.91 4.87 11.12
N SER A 223 8.64 4.65 12.22
CA SER A 223 8.25 3.76 13.33
C SER A 223 6.93 4.13 13.99
N LEU A 224 6.57 5.42 14.07
CA LEU A 224 5.29 5.87 14.62
C LEU A 224 4.11 5.35 13.80
N SER A 225 4.19 5.40 12.47
CA SER A 225 3.13 4.88 11.60
C SER A 225 3.09 3.35 11.57
N GLN A 226 4.24 2.70 11.72
CA GLN A 226 4.28 1.24 11.91
C GLN A 226 3.63 0.84 13.24
N ASP A 227 3.85 1.60 14.33
CA ASP A 227 3.17 1.40 15.61
C ASP A 227 1.64 1.54 15.46
N VAL A 228 1.18 2.56 14.72
CA VAL A 228 -0.25 2.72 14.41
C VAL A 228 -0.80 1.50 13.69
N ALA A 229 -0.13 1.01 12.63
CA ALA A 229 -0.57 -0.17 11.89
C ALA A 229 -0.67 -1.40 12.81
N ILE A 230 0.38 -1.67 13.60
CA ILE A 230 0.44 -2.83 14.49
C ILE A 230 -0.66 -2.75 15.56
N ARG A 231 -0.78 -1.62 16.24
CA ARG A 231 -1.78 -1.42 17.30
C ARG A 231 -3.21 -1.38 16.78
N SER A 232 -3.39 -1.12 15.49
CA SER A 232 -4.69 -1.20 14.82
C SER A 232 -5.00 -2.61 14.31
N GLY A 233 -4.21 -3.63 14.70
CA GLY A 233 -4.43 -5.03 14.34
C GLY A 233 -3.98 -5.38 12.92
N PHE A 234 -2.93 -4.74 12.40
CA PHE A 234 -2.25 -5.16 11.18
C PHE A 234 -0.88 -5.79 11.50
N LEU A 235 -0.38 -6.63 10.61
CA LEU A 235 0.98 -7.20 10.68
C LEU A 235 1.77 -6.89 9.41
N PRO A 236 3.11 -6.72 9.50
CA PRO A 236 3.96 -6.61 8.32
C PRO A 236 3.74 -7.79 7.40
N ALA A 237 3.46 -7.53 6.12
CA ALA A 237 2.98 -8.53 5.18
C ALA A 237 3.85 -8.65 3.93
N TRP A 238 4.08 -7.55 3.21
CA TRP A 238 4.94 -7.54 2.02
C TRP A 238 5.85 -6.32 1.96
N ALA A 239 6.93 -6.47 1.21
CA ALA A 239 7.74 -5.35 0.74
C ALA A 239 7.45 -5.13 -0.76
N GLU A 240 7.42 -3.88 -1.18
CA GLU A 240 7.21 -3.52 -2.59
C GLU A 240 8.27 -2.55 -3.08
N ILE A 241 8.64 -2.72 -4.34
CA ILE A 241 9.59 -1.87 -5.05
C ILE A 241 8.88 -1.31 -6.27
N PHE A 242 8.88 0.01 -6.40
CA PHE A 242 8.36 0.73 -7.57
C PHE A 242 9.40 1.72 -8.10
N VAL A 243 9.35 1.93 -9.40
CA VAL A 243 10.32 2.72 -10.14
C VAL A 243 9.64 3.93 -10.78
N LYS A 244 10.43 4.95 -11.09
CA LYS A 244 9.98 6.10 -11.87
C LYS A 244 10.95 6.43 -12.98
N LYS A 245 10.48 7.17 -13.97
CA LYS A 245 11.33 7.68 -15.04
C LYS A 245 12.27 8.75 -14.48
N ILE A 246 13.49 8.77 -14.99
CA ILE A 246 14.43 9.87 -14.72
C ILE A 246 13.93 11.07 -15.53
N GLU A 247 13.56 12.14 -14.84
CA GLU A 247 13.27 13.41 -15.50
C GLU A 247 14.54 13.91 -16.20
N LYS A 248 14.46 14.15 -17.51
CA LYS A 248 15.54 14.81 -18.24
C LYS A 248 15.55 16.27 -17.81
N THR A 249 16.57 16.67 -17.05
CA THR A 249 16.84 18.08 -16.73
C THR A 249 17.15 18.88 -18.00
#